data_AF-A0A351NHI8-F1
#
_entry.id   AF-A0A351NHI8-F1
#
_cell.length_a   1.000
_cell.length_b   1.000
_cell.length_c   1.000
_cell.angle_alpha   90.00
_cell.angle_beta   90.00
_cell.angle_gamma   90.00
#
_symmetry.space_group_name_H-M   'P 1'
#
loop_
_entity.id
_entity.type
_entity.pdbx_description
1 polymer ?
#
loop_
_entity_poly.entity_id
_entity_poly.type
_entity_poly.pdbx_seq_one_letter_code
_entity_poly.pdbx_strand_id
1 'polypeptide(L)' 'EVVWDTKTNVKKRAEAECGACEGKLAIATRAKKLGYDAIHDTVHEMAKDEARHGAGFQGLYKRFFEK' A
#
# COMPACT_ATOMS: atom_id res chain seq x y z
N GLU A 1 12.43 -5.09 -9.41
CA GLU A 1 13.07 -6.35 -9.83
C GLU A 1 12.06 -7.48 -9.69
N VAL A 2 11.78 -8.21 -10.78
CA VAL A 2 10.87 -9.37 -10.77
C VAL A 2 11.71 -10.60 -10.44
N VAL A 3 11.38 -11.30 -9.35
CA VAL A 3 12.02 -12.56 -8.99
C VAL A 3 11.14 -13.71 -9.48
N TRP A 4 11.72 -14.85 -9.83
CA TRP A 4 10.95 -16.00 -10.35
C TRP A 4 10.22 -16.81 -9.27
N ASP A 5 10.35 -16.45 -7.99
CA ASP A 5 9.69 -17.14 -6.89
C ASP A 5 8.46 -16.38 -6.36
N THR A 6 7.35 -17.11 -6.21
CA THR A 6 6.06 -16.53 -5.81
C THR A 6 6.08 -15.99 -4.37
N LYS A 7 6.81 -16.65 -3.45
CA LYS A 7 6.85 -16.26 -2.03
C LYS A 7 7.46 -14.86 -1.86
N THR A 8 8.63 -14.64 -2.44
CA THR A 8 9.34 -13.37 -2.39
C THR A 8 8.59 -12.30 -3.16
N ASN A 9 7.97 -12.63 -4.30
CA ASN A 9 7.13 -11.67 -5.01
C ASN A 9 5.94 -11.20 -4.15
N VAL A 10 5.22 -12.11 -3.49
CA VAL A 10 4.09 -11.76 -2.61
C VAL A 10 4.57 -10.91 -1.43
N LYS A 11 5.70 -11.27 -0.80
CA LYS A 11 6.30 -10.48 0.29
C LYS A 11 6.71 -9.08 -0.17
N LYS A 12 7.47 -8.98 -1.27
CA LYS A 12 7.91 -7.71 -1.85
C LYS A 12 6.72 -6.82 -2.24
N ARG A 13 5.63 -7.40 -2.75
CA ARG A 13 4.39 -6.65 -3.03
C ARG A 13 3.75 -6.13 -1.75
N ALA A 14 3.59 -6.95 -0.71
CA ALA A 14 3.05 -6.49 0.57
C ALA A 14 3.84 -5.31 1.16
N GLU A 15 5.18 -5.38 1.12
CA GLU A 15 6.06 -4.30 1.59
C GLU A 15 5.94 -3.04 0.72
N ALA A 16 5.84 -3.20 -0.61
CA ALA A 16 5.64 -2.09 -1.53
C ALA A 16 4.30 -1.37 -1.28
N GLU A 17 3.21 -2.10 -1.05
CA GLU A 17 1.91 -1.49 -0.73
C GLU A 17 1.96 -0.70 0.59
N CYS A 18 2.69 -1.20 1.59
CA CYS A 18 2.88 -0.50 2.86
C CYS A 18 3.60 0.84 2.65
N GLY A 19 4.70 0.84 1.88
CA GLY A 19 5.43 2.06 1.55
C GLY A 19 4.60 3.05 0.70
N ALA A 20 3.81 2.54 -0.25
CA ALA A 20 2.89 3.35 -1.04
C ALA A 20 1.79 3.98 -0.18
N CYS A 21 1.24 3.24 0.79
CA CYS A 21 0.25 3.74 1.74
C CYS A 21 0.82 4.88 2.59
N GLU A 22 2.04 4.74 3.13
CA GLU A 22 2.70 5.78 3.92
C GLU A 22 2.95 7.05 3.08
N GLY A 23 3.48 6.88 1.87
CA GLY A 23 3.73 8.01 0.95
C GLY A 23 2.45 8.76 0.58
N LYS A 24 1.37 8.04 0.27
CA LYS A 24 0.07 8.65 -0.04
C LYS A 24 -0.51 9.37 1.18
N LEU A 25 -0.41 8.81 2.38
CA LEU A 25 -0.88 9.46 3.59
C LEU A 25 -0.12 10.77 3.86
N ALA A 26 1.20 10.78 3.65
CA ALA A 26 2.02 11.97 3.78
C ALA A 26 1.63 13.06 2.75
N ILE A 27 1.37 12.67 1.50
CA ILE A 27 0.90 13.58 0.45
C ILE A 27 -0.49 14.14 0.80
N ALA A 28 -1.44 13.31 1.19
CA ALA A 28 -2.78 13.75 1.58
C ALA A 28 -2.70 14.74 2.75
N THR A 29 -1.91 14.43 3.78
CA THR A 29 -1.69 15.31 4.93
C THR A 29 -1.12 16.66 4.51
N ARG A 30 -0.15 16.68 3.58
CA ARG A 30 0.43 17.93 3.06
C ARG A 30 -0.58 18.71 2.20
N ALA A 31 -1.36 18.03 1.37
CA ALA A 31 -2.41 18.65 0.56
C ALA A 31 -3.44 19.34 1.45
N LYS A 32 -3.85 18.71 2.56
CA LYS A 32 -4.77 19.32 3.53
C LYS A 32 -4.19 20.57 4.18
N LYS A 33 -2.91 20.53 4.58
CA LYS A 33 -2.20 21.69 5.16
C LYS A 33 -2.11 22.87 4.19
N LEU A 34 -2.08 22.61 2.88
CA LEU A 34 -2.01 23.63 1.83
C LEU A 34 -3.39 24.06 1.30
N GLY A 35 -4.48 23.48 1.82
CA GLY A 35 -5.85 23.79 1.37
C GLY A 35 -6.24 23.16 0.03
N TYR A 36 -5.52 22.12 -0.43
CA TYR A 36 -5.84 21.40 -1.66
C TYR A 36 -6.77 20.22 -1.39
N ASP A 37 -8.03 20.52 -1.07
CA ASP A 37 -9.00 19.52 -0.62
C ASP A 37 -9.27 18.42 -1.66
N ALA A 38 -9.41 18.76 -2.94
CA ALA A 38 -9.63 17.75 -4.00
C ALA A 38 -8.46 16.75 -4.13
N ILE A 39 -7.23 17.21 -3.92
CA ILE A 39 -6.03 16.36 -3.94
C ILE A 39 -5.99 15.52 -2.66
N HIS A 40 -6.27 16.11 -1.50
CA HIS A 40 -6.35 15.40 -0.24
C HIS A 40 -7.33 14.23 -0.34
N ASP A 41 -8.57 14.48 -0.76
CA ASP A 41 -9.62 13.46 -0.75
C ASP A 41 -9.27 12.30 -1.69
N THR A 42 -8.80 12.61 -2.91
CA THR A 42 -8.40 11.60 -3.88
C THR A 42 -7.24 10.75 -3.35
N VAL A 43 -6.18 11.38 -2.85
CA VAL A 43 -4.98 10.67 -2.40
C VAL A 43 -5.26 9.91 -1.09
N HIS A 44 -6.15 10.41 -0.25
CA HIS A 44 -6.57 9.75 0.98
C HIS A 44 -7.34 8.46 0.69
N GLU A 45 -8.28 8.47 -0.27
CA GLU A 45 -8.95 7.24 -0.72
C GLU A 45 -7.97 6.25 -1.35
N MET A 46 -7.03 6.73 -2.16
CA MET A 46 -5.96 5.89 -2.71
C MET A 46 -5.07 5.27 -1.63
N ALA A 47 -4.90 5.91 -0.45
CA ALA A 47 -4.16 5.33 0.66
C ALA A 47 -4.93 4.18 1.34
N LYS A 48 -6.26 4.29 1.42
CA LYS A 48 -7.13 3.21 1.92
C LYS A 48 -7.11 2.00 0.99
N ASP A 49 -7.02 2.22 -0.32
CA ASP A 49 -6.85 1.14 -1.30
C ASP A 49 -5.56 0.35 -1.06
N GLU A 50 -4.43 1.03 -0.86
CA GLU A 50 -3.16 0.32 -0.62
C GLU A 50 -3.15 -0.43 0.72
N ALA A 51 -3.81 0.10 1.75
CA ALA A 51 -4.00 -0.65 2.99
C ALA A 51 -4.78 -1.95 2.75
N ARG A 52 -5.81 -1.93 1.89
CA ARG A 52 -6.57 -3.12 1.48
C ARG A 52 -5.70 -4.09 0.66
N HIS A 53 -4.90 -3.58 -0.28
CA HIS A 53 -3.99 -4.40 -1.06
C HIS A 53 -2.93 -5.08 -0.18
N GLY A 54 -2.31 -4.32 0.73
CA GLY A 54 -1.35 -4.84 1.70
C GLY A 54 -1.93 -5.95 2.58
N ALA A 55 -3.15 -5.76 3.09
CA ALA A 55 -3.86 -6.80 3.85
C ALA A 55 -4.15 -8.06 3.00
N GLY A 56 -4.52 -7.87 1.73
CA GLY A 56 -4.70 -8.97 0.77
C GLY A 56 -3.42 -9.77 0.55
N PHE A 57 -2.29 -9.11 0.30
CA PHE A 57 -1.00 -9.78 0.12
C PHE A 57 -0.52 -10.46 1.41
N GLN A 58 -0.72 -9.85 2.58
CA GLN A 58 -0.38 -10.47 3.85
C GLN A 58 -1.22 -11.74 4.10
N GLY A 59 -2.51 -11.71 3.77
CA GLY A 59 -3.40 -12.86 3.85
C GLY A 59 -2.96 -14.01 2.94
N LEU A 60 -2.58 -13.70 1.70
CA LEU A 60 -2.01 -14.68 0.76
C LEU A 60 -0.69 -15.25 1.29
N TYR A 61 0.20 -14.41 1.81
CA TYR A 61 1.48 -14.84 2.35
C TYR A 61 1.29 -15.85 3.49
N LYS A 62 0.47 -15.49 4.48
CA LYS A 62 0.12 -16.35 5.63
C LYS A 62 -0.45 -17.69 5.18
N ARG A 63 -1.43 -17.65 4.26
CA ARG A 63 -2.15 -18.85 3.83
C ARG A 63 -1.26 -19.88 3.12
N PHE A 64 -0.31 -19.42 2.31
CA PHE A 64 0.45 -20.30 1.41
C PHE A 64 1.90 -20.54 1.85
N PHE A 65 2.49 -19.69 2.68
CA PHE A 65 3.94 -19.73 2.95
C PHE A 65 4.35 -19.65 4.43
N GLU A 66 3.39 -19.52 5.35
CA GLU A 66 3.62 -19.40 6.80
C GLU A 66 2.96 -20.56 7.58
N LYS A 67 2.77 -21.72 6.94
CA LYS A 67 2.39 -22.97 7.61
C LYS A 67 3.57 -23.61 8.33
#